data_AF-M1ESW0-F1
#
_entry.id   AF-M1ESW0-F1
#
_cell.length_a   1.000
_cell.length_b   1.000
_cell.length_c   1.000
_cell.angle_alpha   90.00
_cell.angle_beta   90.00
_cell.angle_gamma   90.00
#
_symmetry.space_group_name_H-M   'P 1'
#
loop_
_entity.id
_entity.type
_entity.pdbx_description
1 polymer ?
#
loop_
_entity_poly.entity_id
_entity_poly.type
_entity_poly.pdbx_seq_one_letter_code
_entity_poly.pdbx_strand_id
1 'polypeptide(L)'
;GDMATQYLPQYQSSQVYGDVDAHSTHGRSNFRDERSSKTYERLQKKLKDRQGTQKDKMSSPPSSPQKCPSPINEHNGLTKGQNASGINVGSAKNKSGKGKGGAQIDTEVEEKDEETKAFEALLSNIVKPVASDIQARTVVLTWSPPSSFINGETDDTTVPELYSYEILVSSTGKDGKYKSVYAGEETSVTLNELKPATDYHAKVQAEYNSMKGTPSEAESFTTLSCEPDIPNPPRIANRTKNSLTLQW
;
A
#
# COMPACT_ATOMS: atom_id res chain seq x y z
N GLY A 1 -70.24 32.99 4.88
CA GLY A 1 -69.14 32.97 3.91
C GLY A 1 -68.34 34.22 4.12
N ASP A 2 -67.05 34.08 4.42
CA ASP A 2 -66.07 35.18 4.45
C ASP A 2 -64.68 34.51 4.38
N MET A 3 -64.07 34.48 3.19
CA MET A 3 -63.01 35.39 2.70
C MET A 3 -61.62 35.07 3.29
N ALA A 4 -60.81 34.42 2.45
CA ALA A 4 -59.42 34.05 2.71
C ALA A 4 -58.47 35.24 2.47
N THR A 5 -57.53 35.47 3.37
CA THR A 5 -56.37 36.34 3.15
C THR A 5 -55.17 35.50 2.72
N GLN A 6 -54.67 35.76 1.52
CA GLN A 6 -53.47 35.17 0.94
C GLN A 6 -52.22 35.80 1.57
N TYR A 7 -51.29 34.95 2.02
CA TYR A 7 -49.97 35.36 2.51
C TYR A 7 -48.98 35.39 1.32
N LEU A 8 -48.35 36.54 1.08
CA LEU A 8 -47.31 36.73 0.06
C LEU A 8 -45.92 36.56 0.71
N PRO A 9 -44.96 35.82 0.12
CA PRO A 9 -43.60 35.77 0.63
C PRO A 9 -42.76 36.94 0.10
N GLN A 10 -42.03 37.57 1.01
CA GLN A 10 -41.17 38.72 0.78
C GLN A 10 -39.80 38.25 0.26
N TYR A 11 -39.49 38.56 -1.00
CA TYR A 11 -38.14 38.39 -1.57
C TYR A 11 -37.21 39.48 -1.05
N GLN A 12 -36.07 39.11 -0.47
CA GLN A 12 -34.94 40.00 -0.28
C GLN A 12 -33.99 39.88 -1.49
N SER A 13 -33.91 40.95 -2.27
CA SER A 13 -32.86 41.18 -3.24
C SER A 13 -31.65 41.82 -2.54
N SER A 14 -30.48 41.19 -2.64
CA SER A 14 -29.20 41.83 -2.31
C SER A 14 -28.25 41.72 -3.50
N GLN A 15 -27.56 42.83 -3.72
CA GLN A 15 -26.95 43.25 -4.97
C GLN A 15 -25.66 42.51 -5.33
N VAL A 16 -25.38 42.61 -6.63
CA VAL A 16 -24.19 42.15 -7.36
C VAL A 16 -23.05 43.18 -7.22
N TYR A 17 -21.82 42.67 -7.29
CA TYR A 17 -20.55 43.28 -7.76
C TYR A 17 -19.49 43.67 -6.71
N GLY A 18 -18.27 43.13 -6.89
CA GLY A 18 -17.06 43.57 -6.20
C GLY A 18 -15.92 42.53 -6.20
N ASP A 19 -15.22 42.40 -7.32
CA ASP A 19 -13.90 41.78 -7.46
C ASP A 19 -12.83 42.70 -6.80
N VAL A 20 -12.04 42.19 -5.85
CA VAL A 20 -10.76 42.80 -5.43
C VAL A 20 -9.79 41.73 -4.92
N ASP A 21 -8.67 41.64 -5.62
CA ASP A 21 -7.44 40.90 -5.33
C ASP A 21 -6.82 41.13 -3.94
N ALA A 22 -6.11 40.08 -3.51
CA ALA A 22 -4.92 40.06 -2.65
C ALA A 22 -4.84 41.01 -1.44
N HIS A 23 -4.95 40.46 -0.21
CA HIS A 23 -3.98 40.71 0.86
C HIS A 23 -3.98 39.58 1.90
N SER A 24 -2.89 38.82 1.92
CA SER A 24 -2.49 37.91 3.01
C SER A 24 -1.74 38.72 4.07
N THR A 25 -2.31 38.87 5.25
CA THR A 25 -1.61 39.33 6.46
C THR A 25 -2.28 38.80 7.72
N HIS A 26 -1.67 37.81 8.39
CA HIS A 26 -1.27 37.87 9.80
C HIS A 26 -0.91 36.50 10.40
N GLY A 27 0.39 36.30 10.60
CA GLY A 27 0.92 36.00 11.94
C GLY A 27 0.76 34.59 12.49
N ARG A 28 1.48 33.61 11.93
CA ARG A 28 2.04 32.53 12.76
C ARG A 28 3.55 32.45 12.54
N SER A 29 4.29 32.68 13.62
CA SER A 29 5.74 32.72 13.66
C SER A 29 6.33 31.41 13.14
N ASN A 30 7.14 31.50 12.08
CA ASN A 30 7.99 30.42 11.64
C ASN A 30 9.07 30.16 12.69
N PHE A 31 8.81 29.27 13.65
CA PHE A 31 9.89 28.65 14.41
C PHE A 31 10.55 27.62 13.49
N ARG A 32 11.39 28.12 12.60
CA ARG A 32 12.24 27.30 11.73
C ARG A 32 13.18 26.53 12.64
N ASP A 33 12.99 25.22 12.73
CA ASP A 33 13.83 24.34 13.55
C ASP A 33 15.30 24.48 13.09
N GLU A 34 16.08 25.16 13.91
CA GLU A 34 17.48 25.51 13.63
C GLU A 34 18.34 24.24 13.52
N ARG A 35 17.90 23.15 14.16
CA ARG A 35 18.60 21.87 14.19
C ARG A 35 18.50 21.14 12.86
N SER A 36 17.31 21.04 12.28
CA SER A 36 17.10 20.40 10.96
C SER A 36 17.65 21.25 9.81
N SER A 37 17.66 22.58 9.94
CA SER A 37 18.28 23.48 8.96
C SER A 37 19.79 23.23 8.81
N LYS A 38 20.51 23.07 9.92
CA LYS A 38 21.96 22.78 9.93
C LYS A 38 22.29 21.42 9.31
N THR A 39 21.45 20.41 9.53
CA THR A 39 21.64 19.08 8.93
C THR A 39 21.45 19.12 7.41
N TYR A 40 20.43 19.85 6.95
CA TYR A 40 20.15 20.03 5.52
C TYR A 40 21.28 20.78 4.80
N GLU A 41 21.81 21.86 5.41
CA GLU A 41 22.97 22.58 4.86
C GLU A 41 24.22 21.71 4.79
N ARG A 42 24.47 20.86 5.81
CA ARG A 42 25.64 19.96 5.81
C ARG A 42 25.52 18.88 4.71
N LEU A 43 24.31 18.41 4.45
CA LEU A 43 24.02 17.45 3.37
C LEU A 43 24.18 18.11 1.99
N GLN A 44 23.60 19.30 1.80
CA GLN A 44 23.76 20.11 0.59
C GLN A 44 25.23 20.40 0.28
N LYS A 45 26.03 20.80 1.29
CA LYS A 45 27.47 21.02 1.15
C LYS A 45 28.21 19.74 0.73
N LYS A 46 27.88 18.58 1.33
CA LYS A 46 28.47 17.28 0.94
C LYS A 46 28.11 16.86 -0.49
N LEU A 47 26.88 17.13 -0.94
CA LEU A 47 26.45 16.82 -2.31
C LEU A 47 27.15 17.72 -3.32
N LYS A 48 27.34 19.00 -3.00
CA LYS A 48 28.05 19.95 -3.85
C LYS A 48 29.55 19.67 -3.93
N ASP A 49 30.17 19.24 -2.82
CA ASP A 49 31.57 18.77 -2.82
C ASP A 49 31.78 17.52 -3.69
N ARG A 50 30.78 16.62 -3.76
CA ARG A 50 30.83 15.45 -4.66
C ARG A 50 30.63 15.79 -6.13
N GLN A 51 29.99 16.92 -6.44
CA GLN A 51 29.76 17.37 -7.83
C GLN A 51 30.84 18.36 -8.31
N GLY A 52 31.72 18.83 -7.42
CA GLY A 52 32.73 19.84 -7.71
C GLY A 52 34.04 19.34 -8.33
N THR A 53 34.22 18.04 -8.56
CA THR A 53 35.47 17.52 -9.13
C THR A 53 35.19 16.30 -10.00
N GLN A 54 35.00 16.53 -11.31
CA GLN A 54 35.57 15.68 -12.36
C GLN A 54 35.28 16.27 -13.75
N LYS A 55 36.28 16.97 -14.29
CA LYS A 55 36.62 16.84 -15.71
C LYS A 55 37.96 16.13 -15.74
N ASP A 56 37.91 14.87 -16.15
CA ASP A 56 38.91 14.17 -16.98
C ASP A 56 39.12 12.70 -16.58
N LYS A 57 38.60 11.85 -17.48
CA LYS A 57 39.07 10.54 -17.95
C LYS A 57 39.34 9.40 -16.95
N MET A 58 38.49 8.38 -17.13
CA MET A 58 38.77 6.94 -17.23
C MET A 58 39.40 6.21 -16.03
N SER A 59 38.61 5.27 -15.49
CA SER A 59 38.96 3.85 -15.23
C SER A 59 38.62 3.36 -13.81
N SER A 60 37.75 2.33 -13.78
CA SER A 60 37.54 1.30 -12.74
C SER A 60 36.68 1.65 -11.49
N PRO A 61 35.74 0.76 -11.08
CA PRO A 61 35.05 0.87 -9.79
C PRO A 61 35.94 0.39 -8.63
N PRO A 62 35.78 0.91 -7.40
CA PRO A 62 36.53 0.42 -6.25
C PRO A 62 35.98 -0.91 -5.74
N SER A 63 36.90 -1.82 -5.35
CA SER A 63 36.59 -3.15 -4.82
C SER A 63 35.94 -3.10 -3.43
N SER A 64 34.93 -3.96 -3.24
CA SER A 64 34.28 -4.24 -1.95
C SER A 64 35.27 -4.82 -0.93
N PRO A 65 35.27 -4.38 0.35
CA PRO A 65 36.02 -5.07 1.40
C PRO A 65 35.21 -6.26 1.93
N GLN A 66 35.76 -7.46 1.78
CA GLN A 66 35.31 -8.68 2.43
C GLN A 66 36.20 -9.02 3.63
N LYS A 67 35.52 -9.36 4.72
CA LYS A 67 35.90 -10.15 5.92
C LYS A 67 36.65 -9.50 7.10
N CYS A 68 36.03 -9.72 8.26
CA CYS A 68 36.37 -9.37 9.64
C CYS A 68 37.69 -9.97 10.15
N PRO A 69 38.11 -9.56 11.36
CA PRO A 69 37.97 -10.47 12.50
C PRO A 69 37.44 -9.80 13.78
N SER A 70 36.54 -10.49 14.48
CA SER A 70 36.07 -10.14 15.83
C SER A 70 37.10 -10.55 16.89
N PRO A 71 37.24 -9.82 18.00
CA PRO A 71 38.03 -10.27 19.14
C PRO A 71 37.23 -11.22 20.05
N ILE A 72 37.91 -12.28 20.50
CA ILE A 72 37.51 -13.22 21.55
C ILE A 72 38.01 -12.70 22.90
N ASN A 73 37.12 -12.64 23.88
CA ASN A 73 37.26 -13.04 25.29
C ASN A 73 35.82 -13.00 25.86
N GLU A 74 35.32 -14.04 26.52
CA GLU A 74 35.41 -14.19 27.98
C GLU A 74 35.12 -15.65 28.41
N HIS A 75 35.61 -15.98 29.60
CA HIS A 75 35.78 -17.30 30.20
C HIS A 75 34.65 -17.68 31.19
N ASN A 76 34.36 -18.99 31.29
CA ASN A 76 33.76 -19.79 32.40
C ASN A 76 32.66 -20.73 31.85
N GLY A 77 32.55 -22.03 32.13
CA GLY A 77 33.34 -22.96 32.95
C GLY A 77 32.65 -24.34 32.97
N LEU A 78 33.47 -25.41 33.07
CA LEU A 78 33.30 -26.68 33.79
C LEU A 78 32.32 -27.82 33.35
N THR A 79 32.89 -29.04 33.35
CA THR A 79 32.33 -30.43 33.37
C THR A 79 31.88 -31.03 32.01
N LYS A 80 32.10 -32.30 31.63
CA LYS A 80 32.84 -33.48 32.15
C LYS A 80 32.72 -34.60 31.08
N GLY A 81 33.81 -35.35 30.81
CA GLY A 81 33.74 -36.80 30.54
C GLY A 81 33.72 -37.36 29.10
N GLN A 82 34.92 -37.73 28.63
CA GLN A 82 35.36 -39.06 28.14
C GLN A 82 34.77 -39.79 26.90
N ASN A 83 35.74 -40.25 26.07
CA ASN A 83 35.83 -41.46 25.22
C ASN A 83 35.05 -41.47 23.88
N ALA A 84 35.51 -42.03 22.75
CA ALA A 84 36.79 -42.59 22.31
C ALA A 84 36.75 -42.83 20.77
N SER A 85 37.92 -42.75 20.12
CA SER A 85 38.44 -43.59 19.02
C SER A 85 37.71 -43.78 17.66
N GLY A 86 38.48 -43.57 16.58
CA GLY A 86 38.26 -44.12 15.22
C GLY A 86 38.90 -43.22 14.13
N ILE A 87 40.22 -43.21 13.94
CA ILE A 87 41.03 -44.05 12.99
C ILE A 87 40.78 -43.75 11.49
N ASN A 88 41.77 -43.07 10.89
CA ASN A 88 42.47 -43.29 9.59
C ASN A 88 41.66 -43.41 8.28
N VAL A 89 42.17 -43.18 7.06
CA VAL A 89 43.39 -42.67 6.38
C VAL A 89 43.02 -42.73 4.89
N GLY A 90 43.58 -41.88 4.03
CA GLY A 90 43.68 -42.27 2.61
C GLY A 90 43.85 -41.16 1.58
N SER A 91 45.11 -40.72 1.39
CA SER A 91 45.59 -39.89 0.28
C SER A 91 45.40 -40.53 -1.11
N ALA A 92 45.27 -39.72 -2.17
CA ALA A 92 46.25 -39.68 -3.28
C ALA A 92 45.93 -38.61 -4.36
N LYS A 93 47.03 -38.08 -4.91
CA LYS A 93 47.22 -37.01 -5.90
C LYS A 93 46.73 -37.39 -7.32
N ASN A 94 46.44 -36.38 -8.16
CA ASN A 94 47.17 -36.17 -9.42
C ASN A 94 46.94 -34.79 -10.07
N LYS A 95 47.95 -34.39 -10.84
CA LYS A 95 48.27 -33.07 -11.41
C LYS A 95 47.65 -32.81 -12.79
N SER A 96 47.51 -31.51 -13.08
CA SER A 96 47.81 -30.81 -14.36
C SER A 96 46.89 -31.01 -15.57
N GLY A 97 46.29 -29.90 -16.02
CA GLY A 97 45.77 -29.72 -17.38
C GLY A 97 45.44 -28.25 -17.67
N LYS A 98 46.34 -27.57 -18.38
CA LYS A 98 46.20 -26.18 -18.86
C LYS A 98 45.49 -26.22 -20.22
N GLY A 99 44.38 -25.48 -20.36
CA GLY A 99 43.68 -25.32 -21.64
C GLY A 99 42.76 -24.10 -21.63
N LYS A 100 43.23 -22.99 -22.20
CA LYS A 100 42.39 -21.86 -22.62
C LYS A 100 41.67 -22.27 -23.90
N GLY A 101 40.36 -22.06 -23.94
CA GLY A 101 39.55 -22.09 -25.15
C GLY A 101 38.17 -21.55 -24.80
N GLY A 102 37.97 -20.26 -25.06
CA GLY A 102 36.66 -19.62 -24.91
C GLY A 102 35.70 -20.20 -25.93
N ALA A 103 34.54 -20.66 -25.45
CA ALA A 103 33.35 -20.77 -26.26
C ALA A 103 32.43 -19.62 -25.84
N GLN A 104 32.33 -18.66 -26.75
CA GLN A 104 31.29 -17.65 -26.81
C GLN A 104 29.92 -18.31 -26.95
N ILE A 105 28.94 -17.69 -26.27
CA ILE A 105 27.54 -17.57 -26.67
C ILE A 105 26.79 -18.92 -26.76
N ASP A 106 26.11 -19.25 -25.66
CA ASP A 106 24.65 -19.33 -25.74
C ASP A 106 24.10 -18.50 -24.59
N THR A 107 23.90 -17.22 -24.89
CA THR A 107 22.89 -16.46 -24.18
C THR A 107 21.57 -16.96 -24.76
N GLU A 108 21.08 -18.10 -24.25
CA GLU A 108 19.64 -18.31 -24.17
C GLU A 108 19.15 -17.18 -23.26
N VAL A 109 18.92 -16.01 -23.87
CA VAL A 109 18.07 -14.99 -23.29
C VAL A 109 16.74 -15.69 -23.16
N GLU A 110 16.43 -15.97 -21.90
CA GLU A 110 15.14 -16.21 -21.31
C GLU A 110 14.04 -15.38 -22.00
N GLU A 111 13.57 -15.80 -23.18
CA GLU A 111 12.40 -15.23 -23.88
C GLU A 111 11.09 -15.45 -23.09
N LYS A 112 11.18 -16.10 -21.93
CA LYS A 112 10.13 -16.15 -20.92
C LYS A 112 9.88 -14.78 -20.25
N ASP A 113 10.75 -13.78 -20.42
CA ASP A 113 10.69 -12.52 -19.65
C ASP A 113 9.71 -11.47 -20.24
N GLU A 114 9.66 -11.26 -21.55
CA GLU A 114 8.88 -10.11 -22.09
C GLU A 114 7.37 -10.39 -22.15
N GLU A 115 6.95 -11.59 -22.55
CA GLU A 115 5.53 -11.96 -22.63
C GLU A 115 4.88 -12.07 -21.24
N THR A 116 5.58 -12.67 -20.27
CA THR A 116 5.07 -12.79 -18.89
C THR A 116 4.98 -11.43 -18.22
N LYS A 117 5.95 -10.54 -18.47
CA LYS A 117 5.93 -9.16 -17.99
C LYS A 117 4.86 -8.31 -18.67
N ALA A 118 4.66 -8.46 -19.97
CA ALA A 118 3.55 -7.80 -20.68
C ALA A 118 2.20 -8.26 -20.13
N PHE A 119 2.08 -9.54 -19.79
CA PHE A 119 0.89 -10.11 -19.19
C PHE A 119 0.68 -9.65 -17.73
N GLU A 120 1.73 -9.57 -16.91
CA GLU A 120 1.66 -8.98 -15.57
C GLU A 120 1.26 -7.50 -15.63
N ALA A 121 1.79 -6.75 -16.62
CA ALA A 121 1.39 -5.37 -16.86
C ALA A 121 -0.08 -5.27 -17.30
N LEU A 122 -0.58 -6.22 -18.10
CA LEU A 122 -1.99 -6.32 -18.44
C LEU A 122 -2.85 -6.53 -17.18
N LEU A 123 -2.51 -7.51 -16.32
CA LEU A 123 -3.21 -7.74 -15.06
C LEU A 123 -3.18 -6.51 -14.13
N SER A 124 -2.10 -5.73 -14.20
CA SER A 124 -1.92 -4.50 -13.42
C SER A 124 -2.73 -3.30 -13.94
N ASN A 125 -3.26 -3.37 -15.17
CA ASN A 125 -4.09 -2.33 -15.79
C ASN A 125 -5.56 -2.40 -15.36
N ILE A 126 -5.87 -3.11 -14.28
CA ILE A 126 -7.21 -3.16 -13.72
C ILE A 126 -7.59 -1.82 -13.07
N VAL A 127 -8.80 -1.34 -13.37
CA VAL A 127 -9.34 -0.11 -12.79
C VAL A 127 -9.82 -0.38 -11.36
N LYS A 128 -9.75 0.64 -10.50
CA LYS A 128 -10.28 0.56 -9.12
C LYS A 128 -11.76 0.12 -9.11
N PRO A 129 -12.19 -0.64 -8.09
CA PRO A 129 -13.58 -1.02 -7.98
C PRO A 129 -14.44 0.22 -7.71
N VAL A 130 -15.71 0.18 -8.10
CA VAL A 130 -16.70 1.20 -7.81
C VAL A 130 -17.57 0.73 -6.65
N ALA A 131 -17.68 1.53 -5.60
CA ALA A 131 -18.57 1.27 -4.49
C ALA A 131 -19.99 1.77 -4.80
N SER A 132 -20.97 0.90 -4.62
CA SER A 132 -22.40 1.15 -4.82
C SER A 132 -23.23 0.44 -3.76
N ASP A 133 -24.52 0.76 -3.66
CA ASP A 133 -25.43 0.24 -2.62
C ASP A 133 -24.79 0.21 -1.22
N ILE A 134 -24.20 1.35 -0.81
CA ILE A 134 -23.51 1.45 0.47
C ILE A 134 -24.56 1.50 1.58
N GLN A 135 -24.55 0.50 2.45
CA GLN A 135 -25.40 0.43 3.62
C GLN A 135 -24.56 0.55 4.90
N ALA A 136 -25.18 0.34 6.07
CA ALA A 136 -24.47 0.46 7.34
C ALA A 136 -23.48 -0.68 7.58
N ARG A 137 -23.69 -1.86 6.99
CA ARG A 137 -22.85 -3.05 7.19
C ARG A 137 -22.53 -3.81 5.91
N THR A 138 -22.94 -3.27 4.77
CA THR A 138 -22.73 -3.88 3.45
C THR A 138 -22.37 -2.83 2.41
N VAL A 139 -21.72 -3.26 1.34
CA VAL A 139 -21.46 -2.48 0.14
C VAL A 139 -21.35 -3.41 -1.05
N VAL A 140 -21.78 -2.98 -2.22
CA VAL A 140 -21.54 -3.67 -3.49
C VAL A 140 -20.33 -3.03 -4.17
N LEU A 141 -19.29 -3.82 -4.40
CA LEU A 141 -18.14 -3.43 -5.19
C LEU A 141 -18.26 -4.04 -6.58
N THR A 142 -18.11 -3.23 -7.63
CA THR A 142 -18.16 -3.67 -9.02
C THR A 142 -16.94 -3.14 -9.78
N TRP A 143 -16.33 -3.96 -10.63
CA TRP A 143 -15.16 -3.59 -11.43
C TRP A 143 -15.27 -4.11 -12.86
N SER A 144 -14.33 -3.71 -13.71
CA SER A 144 -14.20 -4.21 -15.07
C SER A 144 -12.94 -5.06 -15.20
N PRO A 145 -12.92 -6.07 -16.10
CA PRO A 145 -11.72 -6.83 -16.39
C PRO A 145 -10.56 -5.93 -16.85
N PRO A 146 -9.29 -6.37 -16.70
CA PRO A 146 -8.15 -5.64 -17.21
C PRO A 146 -8.26 -5.44 -18.72
N SER A 147 -8.12 -4.20 -19.19
CA SER A 147 -8.18 -3.87 -20.62
C SER A 147 -6.79 -3.90 -21.26
N SER A 148 -6.67 -4.54 -22.41
CA SER A 148 -5.45 -4.48 -23.23
C SER A 148 -5.37 -3.16 -23.99
N PHE A 149 -4.43 -2.28 -23.64
CA PHE A 149 -4.18 -1.02 -24.36
C PHE A 149 -3.33 -1.21 -25.64
N ILE A 150 -3.42 -2.35 -26.32
CA ILE A 150 -2.61 -2.60 -27.51
C ILE A 150 -3.34 -1.95 -28.69
N ASN A 151 -2.77 -0.85 -29.20
CA ASN A 151 -3.26 -0.08 -30.34
C ASN A 151 -3.55 -0.98 -31.56
N GLY A 152 -4.84 -1.26 -31.82
CA GLY A 152 -5.39 -1.49 -33.16
C GLY A 152 -5.05 -2.80 -33.89
N GLU A 153 -4.22 -3.67 -33.34
CA GLU A 153 -3.96 -5.00 -33.91
C GLU A 153 -4.07 -6.04 -32.80
N THR A 154 -5.30 -6.30 -32.37
CA THR A 154 -5.58 -7.38 -31.43
C THR A 154 -5.82 -8.63 -32.25
N ASP A 155 -4.80 -9.49 -32.35
CA ASP A 155 -5.08 -10.91 -32.55
C ASP A 155 -5.92 -11.32 -31.33
N ASP A 156 -7.21 -11.62 -31.56
CA ASP A 156 -8.25 -11.97 -30.58
C ASP A 156 -7.89 -13.19 -29.68
N THR A 157 -6.67 -13.71 -29.83
CA THR A 157 -6.21 -15.01 -29.33
C THR A 157 -5.49 -14.94 -27.97
N THR A 158 -5.19 -13.75 -27.41
CA THR A 158 -4.32 -13.63 -26.20
C THR A 158 -4.99 -13.08 -24.94
N VAL A 159 -6.26 -12.69 -24.97
CA VAL A 159 -6.97 -12.26 -23.75
C VAL A 159 -7.53 -13.51 -23.05
N PRO A 160 -7.12 -13.82 -21.80
CA PRO A 160 -7.70 -14.91 -21.03
C PRO A 160 -9.21 -14.84 -20.95
N GLU A 161 -9.86 -15.97 -21.11
CA GLU A 161 -11.32 -16.07 -21.09
C GLU A 161 -11.89 -15.77 -19.69
N LEU A 162 -11.12 -16.02 -18.62
CA LEU A 162 -11.49 -15.76 -17.23
C LEU A 162 -10.28 -15.29 -16.41
N TYR A 163 -10.46 -14.22 -15.64
CA TYR A 163 -9.53 -13.79 -14.60
C TYR A 163 -10.11 -14.14 -13.22
N SER A 164 -9.26 -14.42 -12.24
CA SER A 164 -9.65 -14.39 -10.84
C SER A 164 -9.29 -13.03 -10.24
N TYR A 165 -10.13 -12.55 -9.33
CA TYR A 165 -9.99 -11.26 -8.68
C TYR A 165 -9.87 -11.43 -7.17
N GLU A 166 -8.97 -10.66 -6.57
CA GLU A 166 -8.84 -10.55 -5.12
C GLU A 166 -9.23 -9.14 -4.68
N ILE A 167 -10.16 -9.03 -3.72
CA ILE A 167 -10.59 -7.75 -3.14
C ILE A 167 -9.89 -7.54 -1.81
N LEU A 168 -9.19 -6.41 -1.73
CA LEU A 168 -8.39 -5.99 -0.60
C LEU A 168 -9.06 -4.79 0.07
N VAL A 169 -9.37 -4.88 1.37
CA VAL A 169 -10.05 -3.81 2.12
C VAL A 169 -9.25 -3.38 3.35
N SER A 170 -9.18 -2.07 3.60
CA SER A 170 -8.62 -1.44 4.79
C SER A 170 -9.65 -0.52 5.45
N SER A 171 -9.85 -0.68 6.76
CA SER A 171 -10.59 0.27 7.61
C SER A 171 -9.68 1.20 8.41
N THR A 172 -8.37 1.16 8.13
CA THR A 172 -7.34 1.91 8.88
C THR A 172 -6.76 3.07 8.09
N GLY A 173 -7.31 3.35 6.90
CA GLY A 173 -6.86 4.37 5.96
C GLY A 173 -6.25 3.80 4.68
N LYS A 174 -5.96 4.71 3.74
CA LYS A 174 -5.46 4.42 2.38
C LYS A 174 -4.12 3.68 2.35
N ASP A 175 -3.23 3.99 3.28
CA ASP A 175 -1.91 3.36 3.44
C ASP A 175 -1.87 2.38 4.62
N GLY A 176 -3.05 2.00 5.11
CA GLY A 176 -3.22 1.07 6.23
C GLY A 176 -3.01 -0.39 5.83
N LYS A 177 -3.31 -1.29 6.76
CA LYS A 177 -3.24 -2.73 6.49
C LYS A 177 -4.47 -3.19 5.70
N TYR A 178 -4.26 -3.61 4.46
CA TYR A 178 -5.29 -4.25 3.66
C TYR A 178 -5.42 -5.73 4.01
N LYS A 179 -6.65 -6.25 3.93
CA LYS A 179 -6.97 -7.67 4.07
C LYS A 179 -7.76 -8.15 2.87
N SER A 180 -7.46 -9.36 2.43
CA SER A 180 -8.27 -10.08 1.44
C SER A 180 -9.63 -10.42 2.05
N VAL A 181 -10.71 -9.99 1.40
CA VAL A 181 -12.10 -10.24 1.82
C VAL A 181 -12.89 -11.04 0.80
N TYR A 182 -12.39 -11.15 -0.43
CA TYR A 182 -12.98 -11.95 -1.51
C TYR A 182 -11.88 -12.41 -2.46
N ALA A 183 -12.04 -13.63 -2.98
CA ALA A 183 -11.27 -14.19 -4.08
C ALA A 183 -12.21 -15.00 -4.99
N GLY A 184 -12.30 -14.65 -6.26
CA GLY A 184 -13.20 -15.32 -7.21
C GLY A 184 -13.23 -14.65 -8.59
N GLU A 185 -14.00 -15.20 -9.53
CA GLU A 185 -14.00 -14.80 -10.95
C GLU A 185 -15.05 -13.74 -11.29
N GLU A 186 -15.96 -13.44 -10.35
CA GLU A 186 -17.02 -12.46 -10.60
C GLU A 186 -16.47 -11.04 -10.61
N THR A 187 -17.09 -10.15 -11.38
CA THR A 187 -16.72 -8.72 -11.47
C THR A 187 -17.53 -7.84 -10.52
N SER A 188 -18.31 -8.45 -9.62
CA SER A 188 -19.09 -7.77 -8.61
C SER A 188 -19.19 -8.62 -7.36
N VAL A 189 -19.05 -8.01 -6.19
CA VAL A 189 -19.21 -8.70 -4.90
C VAL A 189 -19.92 -7.80 -3.89
N THR A 190 -20.78 -8.40 -3.08
CA THR A 190 -21.32 -7.74 -1.89
C THR A 190 -20.42 -8.06 -0.71
N LEU A 191 -19.79 -7.04 -0.12
CA LEU A 191 -19.07 -7.18 1.13
C LEU A 191 -20.03 -7.03 2.29
N ASN A 192 -19.90 -7.90 3.28
CA ASN A 192 -20.78 -7.98 4.44
C ASN A 192 -20.01 -7.72 5.74
N GLU A 193 -20.73 -7.64 6.86
CA GLU A 193 -20.16 -7.53 8.20
C GLU A 193 -19.23 -6.31 8.40
N LEU A 194 -19.48 -5.23 7.67
CA LEU A 194 -18.76 -3.97 7.86
C LEU A 194 -19.22 -3.27 9.15
N LYS A 195 -18.37 -2.39 9.66
CA LYS A 195 -18.68 -1.51 10.77
C LYS A 195 -19.45 -0.29 10.24
N PRO A 196 -20.56 0.10 10.88
CA PRO A 196 -21.28 1.34 10.55
C PRO A 196 -20.43 2.58 10.72
N ALA A 197 -20.80 3.66 10.02
CA ALA A 197 -20.17 4.97 10.11
C ALA A 197 -18.63 4.93 10.06
N THR A 198 -18.10 4.03 9.23
CA THR A 198 -16.66 3.75 9.14
C THR A 198 -16.19 3.96 7.71
N ASP A 199 -15.05 4.63 7.57
CA ASP A 199 -14.36 4.86 6.31
C ASP A 199 -13.54 3.63 5.91
N TYR A 200 -13.73 3.19 4.67
CA TYR A 200 -13.08 2.04 4.08
C TYR A 200 -12.35 2.42 2.79
N HIS A 201 -11.32 1.63 2.47
CA HIS A 201 -10.56 1.72 1.24
C HIS A 201 -10.50 0.32 0.62
N ALA A 202 -11.01 0.18 -0.61
CA ALA A 202 -11.02 -1.08 -1.35
C ALA A 202 -10.12 -1.01 -2.58
N LYS A 203 -9.41 -2.09 -2.87
CA LYS A 203 -8.63 -2.31 -4.09
C LYS A 203 -9.01 -3.65 -4.69
N VAL A 204 -8.89 -3.77 -6.00
CA VAL A 204 -9.01 -5.04 -6.72
C VAL A 204 -7.66 -5.42 -7.31
N GLN A 205 -7.32 -6.69 -7.28
CA GLN A 205 -6.14 -7.25 -7.92
C GLN A 205 -6.58 -8.37 -8.86
N ALA A 206 -6.12 -8.33 -10.11
CA ALA A 206 -6.35 -9.41 -11.06
C ALA A 206 -5.26 -10.49 -10.95
N GLU A 207 -5.67 -11.73 -11.13
CA GLU A 207 -4.82 -12.91 -11.13
C GLU A 207 -5.23 -13.84 -12.28
N TYR A 208 -4.23 -14.47 -12.91
CA TYR A 208 -4.43 -15.54 -13.89
C TYR A 208 -3.25 -16.51 -13.86
N ASN A 209 -3.53 -17.81 -13.80
CA ASN A 209 -2.51 -18.87 -13.72
C ASN A 209 -1.44 -18.62 -12.65
N SER A 210 -1.85 -18.18 -11.46
CA SER A 210 -0.98 -17.82 -10.33
C SER A 210 -0.06 -16.61 -10.55
N MET A 211 -0.17 -15.91 -11.68
CA MET A 211 0.42 -14.59 -11.88
C MET A 211 -0.54 -13.53 -11.38
N LYS A 212 -0.08 -12.64 -10.50
CA LYS A 212 -0.86 -11.54 -9.94
C LYS A 212 -0.38 -10.21 -10.50
N GLY A 213 -1.30 -9.38 -10.97
CA GLY A 213 -1.00 -7.99 -11.30
C GLY A 213 -0.80 -7.13 -10.04
N THR A 214 -0.42 -5.89 -10.23
CA THR A 214 -0.42 -4.89 -9.15
C THR A 214 -1.87 -4.57 -8.75
N PRO A 215 -2.20 -4.42 -7.46
CA PRO A 215 -3.52 -3.96 -7.04
C PRO A 215 -3.85 -2.58 -7.62
N SER A 216 -5.13 -2.38 -7.94
CA SER A 216 -5.65 -1.11 -8.42
C SER A 216 -5.40 0.06 -7.45
N GLU A 217 -5.71 1.27 -7.91
CA GLU A 217 -5.93 2.39 -7.00
C GLU A 217 -7.02 2.06 -5.97
N ALA A 218 -6.97 2.75 -4.83
CA ALA A 218 -7.96 2.57 -3.77
C ALA A 218 -9.23 3.37 -4.06
N GLU A 219 -10.39 2.70 -3.98
CA GLU A 219 -11.69 3.33 -3.89
C GLU A 219 -12.04 3.58 -2.42
N SER A 220 -12.40 4.81 -2.09
CA SER A 220 -12.79 5.22 -0.73
C SER A 220 -14.30 5.31 -0.63
N PHE A 221 -14.88 4.71 0.41
CA PHE A 221 -16.30 4.81 0.71
C PHE A 221 -16.54 4.82 2.23
N THR A 222 -17.64 5.42 2.65
CA THR A 222 -18.05 5.49 4.06
C THR A 222 -19.37 4.75 4.22
N THR A 223 -19.38 3.73 5.06
CA THR A 223 -20.61 3.00 5.41
C THR A 223 -21.59 3.92 6.14
N LEU A 224 -22.88 3.67 5.97
CA LEU A 224 -23.91 4.46 6.64
C LEU A 224 -23.90 4.23 8.15
N SER A 225 -24.45 5.18 8.90
CA SER A 225 -24.76 4.97 10.30
C SER A 225 -25.90 3.96 10.46
N CYS A 226 -25.90 3.21 11.56
CA CYS A 226 -27.06 2.46 12.01
C CYS A 226 -27.57 3.01 13.33
N GLU A 227 -28.73 2.52 13.76
CA GLU A 227 -29.23 2.77 15.11
C GLU A 227 -28.19 2.31 16.15
N PRO A 228 -27.98 3.10 17.23
CA PRO A 228 -27.06 2.70 18.28
C PRO A 228 -27.58 1.48 19.03
N ASP A 229 -26.66 0.74 19.63
CA ASP A 229 -27.03 -0.36 20.52
C ASP A 229 -27.90 0.16 21.68
N ILE A 230 -28.86 -0.66 22.09
CA ILE A 230 -29.74 -0.33 23.22
C ILE A 230 -28.85 -0.07 24.45
N PRO A 231 -29.02 1.07 25.14
CA PRO A 231 -28.23 1.37 26.33
C PRO A 231 -28.46 0.30 27.39
N ASN A 232 -27.54 0.18 28.35
CA ASN A 232 -27.76 -0.73 29.47
C ASN A 232 -29.08 -0.40 30.17
N PRO A 233 -29.84 -1.41 30.65
CA PRO A 233 -31.06 -1.15 31.38
C PRO A 233 -30.80 -0.19 32.56
N PRO A 234 -31.60 0.90 32.69
CA PRO A 234 -31.35 1.89 33.71
C PRO A 234 -31.51 1.28 35.10
N ARG A 235 -30.53 1.52 35.97
CA ARG A 235 -30.56 1.10 37.38
C ARG A 235 -30.86 2.30 38.26
N ILE A 236 -31.54 2.04 39.38
CA ILE A 236 -31.78 3.06 40.39
C ILE A 236 -30.49 3.25 41.20
N ALA A 237 -29.82 4.38 40.99
CA ALA A 237 -28.64 4.76 41.75
C ALA A 237 -29.01 5.37 43.11
N ASN A 238 -30.10 6.14 43.16
CA ASN A 238 -30.61 6.73 44.40
C ASN A 238 -32.14 6.85 44.35
N ARG A 239 -32.77 6.74 45.51
CA ARG A 239 -34.22 6.88 45.68
C ARG A 239 -34.52 7.70 46.92
N THR A 240 -35.27 8.78 46.74
CA THR A 240 -35.89 9.53 47.84
C THR A 240 -37.42 9.38 47.78
N LYS A 241 -38.15 10.08 48.65
CA LYS A 241 -39.62 10.09 48.64
C LYS A 241 -40.19 10.71 47.36
N ASN A 242 -39.49 11.65 46.74
CA ASN A 242 -39.97 12.47 45.62
C ASN A 242 -39.00 12.52 44.43
N SER A 243 -37.91 11.76 44.46
CA SER A 243 -36.95 11.69 43.36
C SER A 243 -36.35 10.29 43.18
N LEU A 244 -36.04 9.97 41.92
CA LEU A 244 -35.32 8.77 41.51
C LEU A 244 -34.14 9.22 40.64
N THR A 245 -32.96 8.72 40.95
CA THR A 245 -31.76 8.89 40.11
C THR A 245 -31.53 7.58 39.37
N LEU A 246 -31.53 7.65 38.04
CA LEU A 246 -31.30 6.52 37.15
C LEU A 246 -29.90 6.62 36.52
N GLN A 247 -29.26 5.48 36.29
CA GLN A 247 -27.94 5.36 35.65
C GLN A 247 -27.95 4.23 34.62
N TRP A 248 -27.37 4.45 33.44
CA TRP A 248 -27.20 3.49 32.35
C TRP A 248 -25.83 3.63 31.67
#